data_AF-A0A4S2F0F4-F1
#
_entry.id   AF-A0A4S2F0F4-F1
#
_cell.length_a   1.000
_cell.length_b   1.000
_cell.length_c   1.000
_cell.angle_alpha   90.00
_cell.angle_beta   90.00
_cell.angle_gamma   90.00
#
_symmetry.space_group_name_H-M   'P 1'
#
loop_
_entity.id
_entity.type
_entity.pdbx_description
1 polymer ?
#
loop_
_entity_poly.entity_id
_entity_poly.type
_entity_poly.pdbx_seq_one_letter_code
_entity_poly.pdbx_strand_id
1 'polypeptide(L)'
;MGKLDDIRLTVLYIEYKNFFIDILSRFYNFEKCDVYHYGEILNIDELCLNNALNWDIYLIEFFGRGRVNWKYLSKNRCLQCTVELLDEYYDCWEWNMLSSNEGIFWTELMINKYKSKLNWDLLSLNKSLPWSIDFINRYIDRFNWANLSANPSLPWSDHLLKYYEDLWDWNLISSNPSLPWTDDLIIKYIDRLNWAGLSMNPSLPWSLEFIRKYECNWIWGYSSDWLMTDNIGLCGNSGIHWNEELIEIFDDFIDWGELSLNTGDMWNECLIDKYLSKLHWEDCWWPSSGMGGLSSNPSLPWSLDFVDKYGPYLNIKEICTNVSFPWQEEDFRNNNGKIINDCGKSYWKLLSMNEGLPWSINVLYDNRCWFDWTLIKENAKVYDKCLSVLEKEKIKFLLDLA
;
A
#
# COMPACT_ATOMS: atom_id res chain seq x y z
N MET A 1 -8.84 10.87 29.56
CA MET A 1 -9.78 11.51 28.62
C MET A 1 -10.08 12.92 29.09
N GLY A 2 -9.19 13.87 28.79
CA GLY A 2 -9.43 15.30 29.01
C GLY A 2 -10.11 15.88 27.77
N LYS A 3 -11.03 16.82 27.95
CA LYS A 3 -11.51 17.66 26.84
C LYS A 3 -10.28 18.29 26.18
N LEU A 4 -10.20 18.22 24.86
CA LEU A 4 -9.25 19.02 24.11
C LEU A 4 -9.48 20.49 24.49
N ASP A 5 -8.46 21.22 24.92
CA ASP A 5 -8.57 22.67 25.10
C ASP A 5 -8.55 23.33 23.71
N ASP A 6 -9.66 23.97 23.33
CA ASP A 6 -9.86 24.72 22.08
C ASP A 6 -8.69 25.68 21.73
N ILE A 7 -8.05 26.25 22.75
CA ILE A 7 -6.90 27.16 22.61
C ILE A 7 -5.71 26.46 21.95
N ARG A 8 -5.49 25.17 22.26
CA ARG A 8 -4.33 24.40 21.76
C ARG A 8 -4.51 23.96 20.31
N LEU A 9 -5.74 23.65 19.89
CA LEU A 9 -6.09 23.40 18.48
C LEU A 9 -5.94 24.66 17.63
N THR A 10 -6.36 25.82 18.16
CA THR A 10 -6.26 27.10 17.46
C THR A 10 -4.81 27.48 17.13
N VAL A 11 -3.86 27.20 18.04
CA VAL A 11 -2.42 27.46 17.80
C VAL A 11 -1.87 26.56 16.70
N LEU A 12 -2.18 25.26 16.74
CA LEU A 12 -1.78 24.31 15.69
C LEU A 12 -2.35 24.71 14.32
N TYR A 13 -3.60 25.18 14.29
CA TYR A 13 -4.24 25.65 13.07
C TYR A 13 -3.52 26.85 12.45
N ILE A 14 -3.18 27.86 13.25
CA ILE A 14 -2.50 29.07 12.75
C ILE A 14 -1.13 28.70 12.18
N GLU A 15 -0.41 27.80 12.85
CA GLU A 15 0.94 27.40 12.45
C GLU A 15 0.93 26.50 11.19
N TYR A 16 -0.09 25.65 11.02
CA TYR A 16 -0.16 24.64 9.95
C TYR A 16 -1.42 24.78 9.05
N LYS A 17 -1.88 26.01 8.79
CA LYS A 17 -3.14 26.32 8.07
C LYS A 17 -3.32 25.53 6.77
N ASN A 18 -2.29 25.49 5.91
CA ASN A 18 -2.37 24.83 4.60
C ASN A 18 -2.56 23.32 4.72
N PHE A 19 -1.92 22.68 5.71
CA PHE A 19 -2.10 21.24 5.97
C PHE A 19 -3.56 20.92 6.32
N PHE A 20 -4.19 21.75 7.14
CA PHE A 20 -5.61 21.56 7.48
C PHE A 20 -6.55 21.86 6.30
N ILE A 21 -6.24 22.84 5.45
CA ILE A 21 -6.98 23.06 4.19
C ILE A 21 -6.90 21.82 3.30
N ASP A 22 -5.73 21.20 3.18
CA ASP A 22 -5.53 19.98 2.39
C ASP A 22 -6.32 18.80 2.97
N ILE A 23 -6.28 18.60 4.30
CA ILE A 23 -7.10 17.57 4.99
C ILE A 23 -8.58 17.76 4.67
N LEU A 24 -9.10 18.99 4.84
CA LEU A 24 -10.50 19.24 4.57
C LEU A 24 -10.83 19.00 3.10
N SER A 25 -10.06 19.59 2.20
CA SER A 25 -10.26 19.49 0.76
C SER A 25 -10.33 18.04 0.30
N ARG A 26 -9.49 17.16 0.85
CA ARG A 26 -9.43 15.74 0.46
C ARG A 26 -10.45 14.84 1.13
N PHE A 27 -10.75 15.05 2.42
CA PHE A 27 -11.49 14.06 3.20
C PHE A 27 -12.82 14.57 3.76
N TYR A 28 -13.06 15.88 3.80
CA TYR A 28 -14.31 16.40 4.30
C TYR A 28 -15.45 16.13 3.31
N ASN A 29 -16.62 15.77 3.86
CA ASN A 29 -17.81 15.48 3.08
C ASN A 29 -18.54 16.78 2.69
N PHE A 30 -18.00 17.49 1.70
CA PHE A 30 -18.59 18.72 1.19
C PHE A 30 -19.86 18.46 0.39
N GLU A 31 -20.90 19.27 0.66
CA GLU A 31 -21.97 19.45 -0.31
C GLU A 31 -21.51 20.39 -1.43
N LYS A 32 -22.15 20.32 -2.62
CA LYS A 32 -21.77 21.19 -3.74
C LYS A 32 -21.87 22.69 -3.40
N CYS A 33 -22.86 23.07 -2.58
CA CYS A 33 -23.01 24.45 -2.12
C CYS A 33 -21.81 24.92 -1.28
N ASP A 34 -21.24 24.05 -0.46
CA ASP A 34 -20.03 24.36 0.31
C ASP A 34 -18.85 24.60 -0.63
N VAL A 35 -18.69 23.75 -1.65
CA VAL A 35 -17.63 23.90 -2.65
C VAL A 35 -17.76 25.23 -3.41
N TYR A 36 -18.98 25.61 -3.81
CA TYR A 36 -19.21 26.91 -4.45
C TYR A 36 -18.95 28.10 -3.52
N HIS A 37 -19.19 27.94 -2.22
CA HIS A 37 -18.97 29.01 -1.24
C HIS A 37 -17.49 29.17 -0.86
N TYR A 38 -16.78 28.07 -0.66
CA TYR A 38 -15.39 28.05 -0.17
C TYR A 38 -14.35 27.80 -1.27
N GLY A 39 -14.76 27.69 -2.54
CA GLY A 39 -13.91 27.22 -3.66
C GLY A 39 -12.63 28.04 -3.92
N GLU A 40 -12.55 29.29 -3.49
CA GLU A 40 -11.34 30.12 -3.59
C GLU A 40 -10.29 29.82 -2.49
N ILE A 41 -10.71 29.16 -1.39
CA ILE A 41 -9.85 28.80 -0.26
C ILE A 41 -9.43 27.33 -0.34
N LEU A 42 -10.33 26.47 -0.81
CA LEU A 42 -10.10 25.03 -0.89
C LEU A 42 -8.97 24.70 -1.88
N ASN A 43 -8.22 23.64 -1.56
CA ASN A 43 -7.22 23.12 -2.47
C ASN A 43 -7.90 22.24 -3.54
N ILE A 44 -7.97 22.74 -4.77
CA ILE A 44 -8.63 22.04 -5.87
C ILE A 44 -7.98 20.70 -6.23
N ASP A 45 -6.66 20.58 -6.09
CA ASP A 45 -5.95 19.32 -6.35
C ASP A 45 -6.43 18.24 -5.38
N GLU A 46 -6.50 18.59 -4.10
CA GLU A 46 -6.99 17.68 -3.05
C GLU A 46 -8.49 17.38 -3.21
N LEU A 47 -9.30 18.37 -3.64
CA LEU A 47 -10.71 18.16 -3.98
C LEU A 47 -10.90 17.18 -5.15
N CYS A 48 -10.00 17.18 -6.14
CA CYS A 48 -10.06 16.21 -7.24
C CYS A 48 -9.87 14.77 -6.75
N LEU A 49 -9.23 14.56 -5.59
CA LEU A 49 -9.06 13.26 -4.95
C LEU A 49 -10.11 12.96 -3.87
N ASN A 50 -11.01 13.91 -3.60
CA ASN A 50 -12.05 13.74 -2.60
C ASN A 50 -13.11 12.76 -3.10
N ASN A 51 -13.22 11.62 -2.41
CA ASN A 51 -14.15 10.55 -2.77
C ASN A 51 -15.59 10.82 -2.29
N ALA A 52 -15.81 11.80 -1.40
CA ALA A 52 -17.14 12.19 -0.96
C ALA A 52 -17.81 13.18 -1.93
N LEU A 53 -17.00 13.94 -2.68
CA LEU A 53 -17.49 14.91 -3.65
C LEU A 53 -17.82 14.25 -5.01
N ASN A 54 -19.08 14.36 -5.44
CA ASN A 54 -19.49 13.91 -6.75
C ASN A 54 -19.18 14.96 -7.83
N TRP A 55 -18.05 14.78 -8.53
CA TRP A 55 -17.64 15.60 -9.67
C TRP A 55 -18.55 15.38 -10.89
N ASP A 56 -19.16 16.48 -11.35
CA ASP A 56 -19.94 16.55 -12.59
C ASP A 56 -19.46 17.69 -13.48
N ILE A 57 -20.10 17.84 -14.64
CA ILE A 57 -19.77 18.89 -15.61
C ILE A 57 -19.86 20.30 -14.99
N TYR A 58 -20.83 20.55 -14.11
CA TYR A 58 -21.04 21.87 -13.51
C TYR A 58 -19.92 22.26 -12.53
N LEU A 59 -19.38 21.31 -11.76
CA LEU A 59 -18.21 21.56 -10.92
C LEU A 59 -16.95 21.82 -11.75
N ILE A 60 -16.76 21.08 -12.84
CA ILE A 60 -15.65 21.30 -13.78
C ILE A 60 -15.77 22.68 -14.44
N GLU A 61 -16.96 23.09 -14.84
CA GLU A 61 -17.23 24.41 -15.40
C GLU A 61 -16.98 25.54 -14.39
N PHE A 62 -17.42 25.36 -13.12
CA PHE A 62 -17.21 26.35 -12.06
C PHE A 62 -15.74 26.64 -11.80
N PHE A 63 -14.91 25.60 -11.66
CA PHE A 63 -13.47 25.78 -11.50
C PHE A 63 -12.75 26.12 -12.81
N GLY A 64 -13.32 25.71 -13.93
CA GLY A 64 -12.77 25.83 -15.27
C GLY A 64 -11.74 24.73 -15.57
N ARG A 65 -11.80 24.21 -16.81
CA ARG A 65 -10.92 23.13 -17.31
C ARG A 65 -9.41 23.33 -17.11
N GLY A 66 -8.97 24.59 -16.98
CA GLY A 66 -7.56 24.95 -16.81
C GLY A 66 -7.07 24.89 -15.36
N ARG A 67 -7.97 24.88 -14.36
CA ARG A 67 -7.63 24.71 -12.94
C ARG A 67 -7.79 23.27 -12.48
N VAL A 68 -8.71 22.52 -13.09
CA VAL A 68 -8.95 21.11 -12.74
C VAL A 68 -7.72 20.26 -13.02
N ASN A 69 -7.31 19.48 -12.03
CA ASN A 69 -6.23 18.52 -12.17
C ASN A 69 -6.76 17.21 -12.74
N TRP A 70 -6.71 17.10 -14.07
CA TRP A 70 -7.24 15.95 -14.81
C TRP A 70 -6.57 14.63 -14.43
N LYS A 71 -5.30 14.63 -14.04
CA LYS A 71 -4.62 13.43 -13.53
C LYS A 71 -5.26 12.94 -12.24
N TYR A 72 -5.51 13.84 -11.29
CA TYR A 72 -6.13 13.49 -10.00
C TYR A 72 -7.59 13.12 -10.16
N LEU A 73 -8.34 13.87 -10.97
CA LEU A 73 -9.73 13.57 -11.24
C LEU A 73 -9.91 12.22 -11.97
N SER A 74 -9.04 11.89 -12.92
CA SER A 74 -9.05 10.57 -13.60
C SER A 74 -8.81 9.40 -12.64
N LYS A 75 -8.11 9.65 -11.52
CA LYS A 75 -7.82 8.66 -10.46
C LYS A 75 -8.94 8.60 -9.40
N ASN A 76 -9.85 9.56 -9.38
CA ASN A 76 -10.92 9.62 -8.38
C ASN A 76 -11.85 8.41 -8.50
N ARG A 77 -11.97 7.63 -7.44
CA ARG A 77 -12.74 6.38 -7.42
C ARG A 77 -14.25 6.59 -7.35
N CYS A 78 -14.70 7.81 -7.07
CA CYS A 78 -16.11 8.18 -7.01
C CYS A 78 -16.53 9.05 -8.19
N LEU A 79 -15.66 9.22 -9.19
CA LEU A 79 -16.01 9.91 -10.44
C LEU A 79 -17.18 9.20 -11.12
N GLN A 80 -18.30 9.91 -11.27
CA GLN A 80 -19.42 9.45 -12.09
C GLN A 80 -19.08 9.61 -13.58
N CYS A 81 -18.34 8.63 -14.08
CA CYS A 81 -17.82 8.63 -15.44
C CYS A 81 -18.92 8.27 -16.45
N THR A 82 -19.55 9.29 -17.06
CA THR A 82 -20.54 9.10 -18.13
C THR A 82 -19.91 9.27 -19.51
N VAL A 83 -20.60 8.78 -20.55
CA VAL A 83 -20.15 8.95 -21.94
C VAL A 83 -20.11 10.42 -22.33
N GLU A 84 -21.10 11.21 -21.88
CA GLU A 84 -21.19 12.65 -22.15
C GLU A 84 -20.00 13.40 -21.54
N LEU A 85 -19.65 13.08 -20.29
CA LEU A 85 -18.53 13.69 -19.59
C LEU A 85 -17.18 13.32 -20.25
N LEU A 86 -17.02 12.07 -20.66
CA LEU A 86 -15.83 11.61 -21.37
C LEU A 86 -15.70 12.25 -22.76
N ASP A 87 -16.81 12.43 -23.49
CA ASP A 87 -16.80 13.04 -24.81
C ASP A 87 -16.47 14.53 -24.76
N GLU A 88 -17.07 15.28 -23.84
CA GLU A 88 -16.88 16.74 -23.72
C GLU A 88 -15.42 17.11 -23.45
N TYR A 89 -14.74 16.32 -22.61
CA TYR A 89 -13.35 16.56 -22.20
C TYR A 89 -12.39 15.47 -22.70
N TYR A 90 -12.67 14.88 -23.86
CA TYR A 90 -11.99 13.71 -24.41
C TYR A 90 -10.45 13.81 -24.41
N ASP A 91 -9.91 14.97 -24.77
CA ASP A 91 -8.47 15.22 -24.86
C ASP A 91 -7.84 15.65 -23.52
N CYS A 92 -8.65 15.95 -22.49
CA CYS A 92 -8.16 16.32 -21.17
C CYS A 92 -7.92 15.11 -20.26
N TRP A 93 -8.65 14.01 -20.49
CA TRP A 93 -8.59 12.83 -19.64
C TRP A 93 -7.26 12.08 -19.74
N GLU A 94 -6.74 11.66 -18.58
CA GLU A 94 -5.59 10.76 -18.48
C GLU A 94 -6.06 9.32 -18.65
N TRP A 95 -6.13 8.84 -19.90
CA TRP A 95 -6.70 7.53 -20.26
C TRP A 95 -6.03 6.33 -19.56
N ASN A 96 -4.74 6.42 -19.24
CA ASN A 96 -4.07 5.42 -18.42
C ASN A 96 -4.67 5.36 -17.01
N MET A 97 -4.87 6.53 -16.37
CA MET A 97 -5.45 6.62 -15.03
C MET A 97 -6.90 6.11 -15.04
N LEU A 98 -7.70 6.49 -16.03
CA LEU A 98 -9.07 5.99 -16.22
C LEU A 98 -9.09 4.46 -16.41
N SER A 99 -8.16 3.90 -17.18
CA SER A 99 -8.08 2.44 -17.42
C SER A 99 -7.76 1.66 -16.14
N SER A 100 -6.91 2.22 -15.27
CA SER A 100 -6.61 1.65 -13.94
C SER A 100 -7.65 1.98 -12.86
N ASN A 101 -8.63 2.84 -13.15
CA ASN A 101 -9.57 3.31 -12.14
C ASN A 101 -10.65 2.25 -11.87
N GLU A 102 -10.53 1.58 -10.74
CA GLU A 102 -11.46 0.57 -10.23
C GLU A 102 -12.80 1.16 -9.73
N GLY A 103 -12.92 2.49 -9.64
CA GLY A 103 -14.17 3.17 -9.30
C GLY A 103 -15.12 3.37 -10.48
N ILE A 104 -14.62 3.25 -11.71
CA ILE A 104 -15.42 3.45 -12.92
C ILE A 104 -16.18 2.17 -13.26
N PHE A 105 -17.49 2.30 -13.43
CA PHE A 105 -18.33 1.24 -13.97
C PHE A 105 -18.23 1.20 -15.50
N TRP A 106 -17.23 0.48 -16.01
CA TRP A 106 -17.02 0.31 -17.45
C TRP A 106 -18.08 -0.60 -18.07
N THR A 107 -19.04 -0.01 -18.79
CA THR A 107 -19.98 -0.78 -19.62
C THR A 107 -19.32 -1.30 -20.89
N GLU A 108 -19.85 -2.39 -21.46
CA GLU A 108 -19.37 -2.91 -22.77
C GLU A 108 -19.43 -1.84 -23.88
N LEU A 109 -20.44 -0.97 -23.85
CA LEU A 109 -20.58 0.15 -24.79
C LEU A 109 -19.42 1.14 -24.67
N MET A 110 -19.07 1.53 -23.44
CA MET A 110 -17.93 2.42 -23.18
C MET A 110 -16.60 1.79 -23.61
N ILE A 111 -16.36 0.54 -23.22
CA ILE A 111 -15.13 -0.18 -23.58
C ILE A 111 -14.99 -0.25 -25.10
N ASN A 112 -16.05 -0.65 -25.81
CA ASN A 112 -15.99 -0.75 -27.27
C ASN A 112 -15.81 0.62 -27.95
N LYS A 113 -16.43 1.68 -27.43
CA LYS A 113 -16.29 3.04 -27.96
C LYS A 113 -14.87 3.58 -27.80
N TYR A 114 -14.25 3.36 -26.63
CA TYR A 114 -12.96 3.94 -26.27
C TYR A 114 -11.77 2.96 -26.38
N LYS A 115 -11.97 1.76 -26.93
CA LYS A 115 -10.95 0.69 -27.04
C LYS A 115 -9.60 1.09 -27.61
N SER A 116 -9.54 2.14 -28.44
CA SER A 116 -8.30 2.65 -29.03
C SER A 116 -7.50 3.57 -28.10
N LYS A 117 -8.15 4.14 -27.08
CA LYS A 117 -7.53 4.99 -26.05
C LYS A 117 -7.27 4.25 -24.76
N LEU A 118 -8.08 3.24 -24.46
CA LEU A 118 -7.93 2.43 -23.25
C LEU A 118 -6.60 1.68 -23.25
N ASN A 119 -5.95 1.68 -22.10
CA ASN A 119 -4.73 0.93 -21.86
C ASN A 119 -5.11 -0.50 -21.42
N TRP A 120 -4.92 -1.46 -22.33
CA TRP A 120 -5.30 -2.85 -22.12
C TRP A 120 -4.43 -3.57 -21.10
N ASP A 121 -3.18 -3.16 -20.89
CA ASP A 121 -2.34 -3.70 -19.82
C ASP A 121 -2.95 -3.35 -18.45
N LEU A 122 -3.34 -2.08 -18.25
CA LEU A 122 -3.96 -1.62 -17.01
C LEU A 122 -5.36 -2.20 -16.82
N LEU A 123 -6.16 -2.32 -17.88
CA LEU A 123 -7.46 -2.99 -17.81
C LEU A 123 -7.33 -4.47 -17.46
N SER A 124 -6.28 -5.16 -17.93
CA SER A 124 -6.04 -6.57 -17.60
C SER A 124 -5.79 -6.80 -16.10
N LEU A 125 -5.36 -5.78 -15.35
CA LEU A 125 -5.20 -5.82 -13.89
C LEU A 125 -6.40 -5.21 -13.14
N ASN A 126 -7.34 -4.58 -13.84
CA ASN A 126 -8.43 -3.84 -13.21
C ASN A 126 -9.43 -4.81 -12.56
N LYS A 127 -9.65 -4.63 -11.26
CA LYS A 127 -10.47 -5.51 -10.42
C LYS A 127 -11.97 -5.33 -10.58
N SER A 128 -12.39 -4.20 -11.16
CA SER A 128 -13.79 -3.79 -11.25
C SER A 128 -14.43 -4.05 -12.62
N LEU A 129 -13.68 -4.63 -13.55
CA LEU A 129 -14.25 -5.04 -14.83
C LEU A 129 -15.21 -6.24 -14.66
N PRO A 130 -16.21 -6.39 -15.55
CA PRO A 130 -17.19 -7.47 -15.49
C PRO A 130 -16.59 -8.80 -16.00
N TRP A 131 -15.60 -9.31 -15.27
CA TRP A 131 -14.85 -10.51 -15.66
C TRP A 131 -15.77 -11.72 -15.83
N SER A 132 -15.72 -12.30 -17.02
CA SER A 132 -16.38 -13.53 -17.41
C SER A 132 -15.66 -14.13 -18.60
N ILE A 133 -15.83 -15.43 -18.86
CA ILE A 133 -15.27 -16.08 -20.05
C ILE A 133 -15.74 -15.36 -21.33
N ASP A 134 -17.03 -14.99 -21.41
CA ASP A 134 -17.58 -14.28 -22.56
C ASP A 134 -16.95 -12.89 -22.74
N PHE A 135 -16.72 -12.16 -21.65
CA PHE A 135 -16.07 -10.85 -21.72
C PHE A 135 -14.61 -10.95 -22.16
N ILE A 136 -13.85 -11.92 -21.63
CA ILE A 136 -12.47 -12.19 -22.04
C ILE A 136 -12.41 -12.56 -23.52
N ASN A 137 -13.26 -13.48 -23.98
CA ASN A 137 -13.28 -13.96 -25.36
C ASN A 137 -13.52 -12.84 -26.39
N ARG A 138 -14.32 -11.83 -26.07
CA ARG A 138 -14.58 -10.71 -26.99
C ARG A 138 -13.36 -9.84 -27.26
N TYR A 139 -12.42 -9.79 -26.31
CA TYR A 139 -11.22 -8.95 -26.36
C TYR A 139 -9.95 -9.77 -26.14
N ILE A 140 -9.99 -11.05 -26.52
CA ILE A 140 -8.95 -12.04 -26.21
C ILE A 140 -7.57 -11.62 -26.73
N ASP A 141 -7.52 -11.01 -27.91
CA ASP A 141 -6.30 -10.52 -28.56
C ASP A 141 -5.83 -9.15 -28.03
N ARG A 142 -6.62 -8.52 -27.16
CA ARG A 142 -6.32 -7.20 -26.58
C ARG A 142 -5.77 -7.32 -25.16
N PHE A 143 -6.29 -8.25 -24.38
CA PHE A 143 -5.85 -8.42 -23.01
C PHE A 143 -4.41 -8.93 -22.93
N ASN A 144 -3.71 -8.45 -21.92
CA ASN A 144 -2.37 -8.90 -21.58
C ASN A 144 -2.48 -10.11 -20.65
N TRP A 145 -2.06 -11.27 -21.14
CA TRP A 145 -2.20 -12.54 -20.42
C TRP A 145 -1.31 -12.66 -19.19
N ALA A 146 -0.15 -12.01 -19.16
CA ALA A 146 0.67 -11.95 -17.95
C ALA A 146 -0.07 -11.17 -16.84
N ASN A 147 -0.66 -10.04 -17.20
CA ASN A 147 -1.47 -9.25 -16.27
C ASN A 147 -2.75 -9.98 -15.83
N LEU A 148 -3.43 -10.68 -16.74
CA LEU A 148 -4.58 -11.52 -16.38
C LEU A 148 -4.16 -12.66 -15.44
N SER A 149 -3.01 -13.32 -15.66
CA SER A 149 -2.47 -14.34 -14.75
C SER A 149 -2.29 -13.84 -13.31
N ALA A 150 -1.93 -12.56 -13.15
CA ALA A 150 -1.74 -11.92 -11.86
C ALA A 150 -3.01 -11.24 -11.30
N ASN A 151 -4.11 -11.19 -12.06
CA ASN A 151 -5.30 -10.44 -11.68
C ASN A 151 -6.06 -11.14 -10.54
N PRO A 152 -6.29 -10.48 -9.40
CA PRO A 152 -6.94 -11.10 -8.24
C PRO A 152 -8.46 -11.23 -8.36
N SER A 153 -9.07 -10.57 -9.35
CA SER A 153 -10.53 -10.47 -9.49
C SER A 153 -11.09 -11.29 -10.64
N LEU A 154 -10.25 -12.07 -11.33
CA LEU A 154 -10.77 -13.08 -12.25
C LEU A 154 -11.56 -14.14 -11.49
N PRO A 155 -12.61 -14.72 -12.10
CA PRO A 155 -13.37 -15.82 -11.52
C PRO A 155 -12.57 -17.13 -11.59
N TRP A 156 -11.46 -17.18 -10.84
CA TRP A 156 -10.54 -18.30 -10.81
C TRP A 156 -11.26 -19.60 -10.48
N SER A 157 -11.08 -20.57 -11.36
CA SER A 157 -11.67 -21.90 -11.25
C SER A 157 -10.84 -22.87 -12.09
N ASP A 158 -10.95 -24.16 -11.79
CA ASP A 158 -10.30 -25.19 -12.61
C ASP A 158 -10.76 -25.12 -14.08
N HIS A 159 -12.03 -24.76 -14.32
CA HIS A 159 -12.57 -24.57 -15.65
C HIS A 159 -11.87 -23.41 -16.39
N LEU A 160 -11.71 -22.25 -15.74
CA LEU A 160 -11.03 -21.09 -16.32
C LEU A 160 -9.56 -21.39 -16.62
N LEU A 161 -8.86 -22.03 -15.68
CA LEU A 161 -7.45 -22.40 -15.84
C LEU A 161 -7.25 -23.33 -17.04
N LYS A 162 -8.08 -24.38 -17.13
CA LYS A 162 -8.04 -25.34 -18.23
C LYS A 162 -8.44 -24.72 -19.57
N TYR A 163 -9.43 -23.82 -19.60
CA TYR A 163 -9.93 -23.25 -20.85
C TYR A 163 -8.88 -22.40 -21.56
N TYR A 164 -8.04 -21.69 -20.80
CA TYR A 164 -6.98 -20.83 -21.31
C TYR A 164 -5.56 -21.34 -20.95
N GLU A 165 -5.41 -22.66 -20.78
CA GLU A 165 -4.21 -23.30 -20.21
C GLU A 165 -2.90 -22.85 -20.88
N ASP A 166 -2.92 -22.72 -22.21
CA ASP A 166 -1.73 -22.36 -23.01
C ASP A 166 -1.49 -20.85 -23.12
N LEU A 167 -2.42 -20.02 -22.63
CA LEU A 167 -2.30 -18.57 -22.65
C LEU A 167 -1.80 -18.01 -21.32
N TRP A 168 -1.98 -18.74 -20.21
CA TRP A 168 -1.52 -18.30 -18.90
C TRP A 168 0.00 -18.22 -18.80
N ASP A 169 0.49 -17.13 -18.20
CA ASP A 169 1.82 -17.11 -17.60
C ASP A 169 1.80 -17.91 -16.29
N TRP A 170 2.37 -19.11 -16.32
CA TRP A 170 2.36 -20.02 -15.17
C TRP A 170 3.28 -19.59 -14.02
N ASN A 171 4.27 -18.74 -14.27
CA ASN A 171 5.08 -18.18 -13.19
C ASN A 171 4.22 -17.24 -12.35
N LEU A 172 3.47 -16.34 -13.01
CA LEU A 172 2.57 -15.41 -12.34
C LEU A 172 1.37 -16.10 -11.71
N ILE A 173 0.84 -17.15 -12.35
CA ILE A 173 -0.18 -18.01 -11.73
C ILE A 173 0.33 -18.59 -10.41
N SER A 174 1.53 -19.15 -10.39
CA SER A 174 2.10 -19.80 -9.19
C SER A 174 2.22 -18.85 -8.00
N SER A 175 2.58 -17.59 -8.25
CA SER A 175 2.66 -16.55 -7.22
C SER A 175 1.33 -15.85 -6.90
N ASN A 176 0.24 -16.11 -7.64
CA ASN A 176 -1.01 -15.37 -7.48
C ASN A 176 -1.79 -15.89 -6.25
N PRO A 177 -2.00 -15.05 -5.22
CA PRO A 177 -2.70 -15.45 -3.99
C PRO A 177 -4.21 -15.65 -4.16
N SER A 178 -4.78 -15.23 -5.28
CA SER A 178 -6.23 -15.19 -5.48
C SER A 178 -6.81 -16.45 -6.12
N LEU A 179 -5.95 -17.38 -6.54
CA LEU A 179 -6.41 -18.69 -6.97
C LEU A 179 -6.95 -19.50 -5.78
N PRO A 180 -7.92 -20.39 -6.01
CA PRO A 180 -8.43 -21.31 -4.99
C PRO A 180 -7.43 -22.46 -4.79
N TRP A 181 -6.28 -22.16 -4.18
CA TRP A 181 -5.20 -23.11 -3.98
C TRP A 181 -5.65 -24.30 -3.14
N THR A 182 -5.40 -25.48 -3.69
CA THR A 182 -5.60 -26.77 -3.04
C THR A 182 -4.46 -27.69 -3.42
N ASP A 183 -4.21 -28.70 -2.60
CA ASP A 183 -3.23 -29.74 -2.90
C ASP A 183 -3.55 -30.43 -4.24
N ASP A 184 -4.83 -30.67 -4.54
CA ASP A 184 -5.29 -31.25 -5.82
C ASP A 184 -4.96 -30.36 -7.03
N LEU A 185 -5.11 -29.05 -6.91
CA LEU A 185 -4.77 -28.11 -7.98
C LEU A 185 -3.24 -28.12 -8.25
N ILE A 186 -2.44 -28.17 -7.18
CA ILE A 186 -0.98 -28.25 -7.30
C ILE A 186 -0.57 -29.55 -7.99
N ILE A 187 -1.11 -30.70 -7.55
CA ILE A 187 -0.84 -32.00 -8.18
C ILE A 187 -1.21 -31.99 -9.66
N LYS A 188 -2.37 -31.42 -9.99
CA LYS A 188 -2.89 -31.41 -11.37
C LYS A 188 -1.99 -30.63 -12.34
N TYR A 189 -1.41 -29.51 -11.89
CA TYR A 189 -0.60 -28.63 -12.73
C TYR A 189 0.87 -28.62 -12.32
N ILE A 190 1.34 -29.65 -11.62
CA ILE A 190 2.67 -29.70 -10.99
C ILE A 190 3.82 -29.46 -11.97
N ASP A 191 3.68 -29.93 -13.22
CA ASP A 191 4.69 -29.78 -14.27
C ASP A 191 4.72 -28.38 -14.91
N ARG A 192 3.67 -27.57 -14.67
CA ARG A 192 3.57 -26.19 -15.18
C ARG A 192 3.84 -25.16 -14.09
N LEU A 193 3.56 -25.49 -12.83
CA LEU A 193 3.74 -24.58 -11.71
C LEU A 193 5.22 -24.33 -11.41
N ASN A 194 5.52 -23.10 -11.00
CA ASN A 194 6.83 -22.67 -10.59
C ASN A 194 6.92 -22.68 -9.06
N TRP A 195 7.79 -23.54 -8.52
CA TRP A 195 7.97 -23.71 -7.08
C TRP A 195 8.53 -22.47 -6.36
N ALA A 196 9.30 -21.62 -7.03
CA ALA A 196 9.72 -20.34 -6.44
C ALA A 196 8.50 -19.41 -6.26
N GLY A 197 7.60 -19.37 -7.25
CA GLY A 197 6.34 -18.62 -7.14
C GLY A 197 5.43 -19.17 -6.04
N LEU A 198 5.32 -20.50 -5.93
CA LEU A 198 4.55 -21.16 -4.87
C LEU A 198 5.15 -20.91 -3.47
N SER A 199 6.48 -20.97 -3.33
CA SER A 199 7.18 -20.68 -2.07
C SER A 199 6.90 -19.28 -1.53
N MET A 200 6.71 -18.28 -2.41
CA MET A 200 6.35 -16.91 -2.03
C MET A 200 4.87 -16.70 -1.76
N ASN A 201 4.01 -17.63 -2.19
CA ASN A 201 2.59 -17.39 -2.25
C ASN A 201 1.96 -17.48 -0.84
N PRO A 202 1.40 -16.39 -0.29
CA PRO A 202 0.88 -16.39 1.08
C PRO A 202 -0.46 -17.11 1.22
N SER A 203 -1.08 -17.53 0.11
CA SER A 203 -2.44 -18.08 0.11
C SER A 203 -2.51 -19.57 -0.17
N LEU A 204 -1.36 -20.27 -0.16
CA LEU A 204 -1.35 -21.73 -0.14
C LEU A 204 -1.90 -22.27 1.20
N PRO A 205 -2.37 -23.53 1.24
CA PRO A 205 -2.89 -24.16 2.46
C PRO A 205 -1.76 -24.57 3.41
N TRP A 206 -1.00 -23.57 3.89
CA TRP A 206 0.15 -23.77 4.76
C TRP A 206 -0.23 -24.54 6.03
N SER A 207 0.47 -25.65 6.24
CA SER A 207 0.41 -26.49 7.42
C SER A 207 1.72 -27.28 7.51
N LEU A 208 2.05 -27.78 8.70
CA LEU A 208 3.24 -28.62 8.87
C LEU A 208 3.26 -29.78 7.86
N GLU A 209 2.14 -30.50 7.72
CA GLU A 209 2.04 -31.62 6.77
C GLU A 209 2.21 -31.19 5.31
N PHE A 210 1.67 -30.03 4.94
CA PHE A 210 1.81 -29.50 3.57
C PHE A 210 3.25 -29.08 3.26
N ILE A 211 3.92 -28.43 4.22
CA ILE A 211 5.34 -28.05 4.09
C ILE A 211 6.19 -29.32 3.96
N ARG A 212 5.99 -30.32 4.83
CA ARG A 212 6.72 -31.60 4.79
C ARG A 212 6.48 -32.40 3.51
N LYS A 213 5.27 -32.38 2.97
CA LYS A 213 4.92 -33.13 1.75
C LYS A 213 5.77 -32.71 0.54
N TYR A 214 6.08 -31.42 0.44
CA TYR A 214 6.82 -30.82 -0.66
C TYR A 214 8.18 -30.24 -0.23
N GLU A 215 8.75 -30.77 0.86
CA GLU A 215 9.98 -30.28 1.50
C GLU A 215 11.13 -30.05 0.51
N CYS A 216 11.33 -30.98 -0.43
CA CYS A 216 12.39 -30.92 -1.43
C CYS A 216 12.08 -29.99 -2.62
N ASN A 217 10.83 -29.56 -2.76
CA ASN A 217 10.41 -28.67 -3.83
C ASN A 217 10.47 -27.20 -3.41
N TRP A 218 10.28 -26.91 -2.11
CA TRP A 218 10.28 -25.55 -1.61
C TRP A 218 11.65 -24.89 -1.75
N ILE A 219 11.61 -23.64 -2.18
CA ILE A 219 12.70 -22.69 -2.02
C ILE A 219 12.57 -22.10 -0.62
N TRP A 220 13.43 -22.52 0.31
CA TRP A 220 13.34 -22.16 1.74
C TRP A 220 13.78 -20.74 2.03
N GLY A 221 14.80 -20.26 1.32
CA GLY A 221 15.31 -18.89 1.39
C GLY A 221 16.24 -18.61 0.23
N TYR A 222 17.18 -17.68 0.40
CA TYR A 222 18.10 -17.31 -0.67
C TYR A 222 19.11 -18.44 -0.91
N SER A 223 18.79 -19.31 -1.85
CA SER A 223 19.74 -20.33 -2.30
C SER A 223 20.68 -19.71 -3.34
N SER A 224 21.98 -19.66 -3.01
CA SER A 224 23.05 -19.27 -3.95
C SER A 224 23.13 -20.15 -5.21
N ASP A 225 22.38 -21.25 -5.25
CA ASP A 225 22.43 -22.25 -6.31
C ASP A 225 21.42 -22.01 -7.44
N TRP A 226 20.48 -21.07 -7.27
CA TRP A 226 19.54 -20.68 -8.33
C TRP A 226 19.84 -19.25 -8.79
N LEU A 227 20.03 -19.10 -10.10
CA LEU A 227 20.29 -17.84 -10.79
C LEU A 227 19.44 -16.69 -10.23
N MET A 228 20.08 -15.79 -9.48
CA MET A 228 19.73 -14.36 -9.34
C MET A 228 18.23 -14.06 -9.39
N THR A 229 17.43 -14.66 -8.50
CA THR A 229 16.08 -14.16 -8.27
C THR A 229 16.10 -13.31 -7.02
N ASP A 230 15.76 -12.03 -7.13
CA ASP A 230 15.52 -11.10 -6.00
C ASP A 230 14.25 -11.50 -5.19
N ASN A 231 13.93 -12.79 -5.15
CA ASN A 231 12.66 -13.34 -4.71
C ASN A 231 12.81 -13.95 -3.31
N ILE A 232 11.87 -13.61 -2.44
CA ILE A 232 11.76 -14.14 -1.08
C ILE A 232 11.43 -15.65 -1.16
N GLY A 233 12.00 -16.49 -0.32
CA GLY A 233 11.66 -17.90 -0.18
C GLY A 233 10.54 -18.16 0.83
N LEU A 234 10.47 -19.41 1.28
CA LEU A 234 9.47 -19.89 2.24
C LEU A 234 9.61 -19.18 3.60
N CYS A 235 10.84 -18.88 4.04
CA CYS A 235 11.10 -18.24 5.34
C CYS A 235 10.52 -16.83 5.43
N GLY A 236 10.60 -16.05 4.35
CA GLY A 236 9.98 -14.71 4.30
C GLY A 236 8.51 -14.69 3.86
N ASN A 237 7.88 -15.85 3.61
CA ASN A 237 6.48 -15.92 3.18
C ASN A 237 5.53 -15.54 4.33
N SER A 238 4.80 -14.43 4.15
CA SER A 238 3.88 -13.85 5.14
C SER A 238 2.62 -14.67 5.42
N GLY A 239 2.31 -15.68 4.58
CA GLY A 239 1.23 -16.63 4.82
C GLY A 239 1.59 -17.74 5.81
N ILE A 240 2.88 -17.90 6.15
CA ILE A 240 3.34 -18.91 7.09
C ILE A 240 3.55 -18.26 8.46
N HIS A 241 2.78 -18.74 9.44
CA HIS A 241 2.96 -18.35 10.83
C HIS A 241 4.06 -19.21 11.47
N TRP A 242 5.32 -18.79 11.29
CA TRP A 242 6.47 -19.44 11.91
C TRP A 242 6.40 -19.31 13.43
N ASN A 243 6.01 -20.41 14.07
CA ASN A 243 6.06 -20.55 15.52
C ASN A 243 7.35 -21.30 15.93
N GLU A 244 7.54 -21.43 17.24
CA GLU A 244 8.68 -22.14 17.82
C GLU A 244 8.79 -23.59 17.31
N GLU A 245 7.68 -24.31 17.18
CA GLU A 245 7.65 -25.69 16.69
C GLU A 245 8.13 -25.82 15.23
N LEU A 246 7.63 -24.98 14.32
CA LEU A 246 8.05 -25.00 12.92
C LEU A 246 9.53 -24.64 12.77
N ILE A 247 10.00 -23.63 13.51
CA ILE A 247 11.40 -23.23 13.51
C ILE A 247 12.30 -24.37 14.02
N GLU A 248 11.87 -25.08 15.06
CA GLU A 248 12.65 -26.22 15.60
C GLU A 248 12.66 -27.43 14.67
N ILE A 249 11.54 -27.74 14.01
CA ILE A 249 11.46 -28.86 13.05
C ILE A 249 12.34 -28.60 11.82
N PHE A 250 12.39 -27.35 11.36
CA PHE A 250 13.07 -26.97 10.12
C PHE A 250 14.33 -26.11 10.36
N ASP A 251 14.97 -26.15 11.53
CA ASP A 251 16.09 -25.26 11.91
C ASP A 251 17.23 -25.28 10.87
N ASP A 252 17.50 -26.45 10.26
CA ASP A 252 18.53 -26.63 9.22
C ASP A 252 18.20 -25.92 7.89
N PHE A 253 16.93 -25.59 7.66
CA PHE A 253 16.45 -24.91 6.45
C PHE A 253 16.15 -23.42 6.67
N ILE A 254 16.15 -22.95 7.92
CA ILE A 254 15.78 -21.56 8.22
C ILE A 254 16.83 -20.60 7.70
N ASP A 255 16.41 -19.76 6.77
CA ASP A 255 17.09 -18.54 6.38
C ASP A 255 16.68 -17.42 7.34
N TRP A 256 17.56 -17.09 8.28
CA TRP A 256 17.27 -16.07 9.30
C TRP A 256 17.19 -14.65 8.75
N GLY A 257 17.84 -14.39 7.61
CA GLY A 257 17.74 -13.10 6.93
C GLY A 257 16.34 -12.88 6.39
N GLU A 258 15.84 -13.85 5.64
CA GLU A 258 14.47 -13.79 5.11
C GLU A 258 13.40 -13.93 6.19
N LEU A 259 13.61 -14.80 7.19
CA LEU A 259 12.68 -14.93 8.29
C LEU A 259 12.50 -13.59 8.99
N SER A 260 13.59 -12.82 9.21
CA SER A 260 13.54 -11.47 9.80
C SER A 260 12.73 -10.46 8.96
N LEU A 261 12.61 -10.68 7.65
CA LEU A 261 11.80 -9.88 6.73
C LEU A 261 10.35 -10.34 6.64
N ASN A 262 10.00 -11.48 7.23
CA ASN A 262 8.65 -12.02 7.20
C ASN A 262 7.66 -11.03 7.86
N THR A 263 6.68 -10.56 7.10
CA THR A 263 5.66 -9.62 7.58
C THR A 263 4.37 -10.31 8.01
N GLY A 264 4.38 -11.63 8.19
CA GLY A 264 3.28 -12.38 8.79
C GLY A 264 3.08 -12.01 10.27
N ASP A 265 1.89 -12.29 10.79
CA ASP A 265 1.50 -11.98 12.17
C ASP A 265 2.07 -12.99 13.18
N MET A 266 3.40 -13.10 13.24
CA MET A 266 4.14 -14.06 14.09
C MET A 266 4.98 -13.39 15.18
N TRP A 267 5.37 -12.13 14.96
CA TRP A 267 6.34 -11.45 15.81
C TRP A 267 5.73 -11.06 17.15
N ASN A 268 6.32 -11.60 18.20
CA ASN A 268 6.05 -11.24 19.58
C ASN A 268 7.37 -11.22 20.35
N GLU A 269 7.38 -10.53 21.50
CA GLU A 269 8.59 -10.38 22.30
C GLU A 269 9.20 -11.73 22.72
N CYS A 270 8.39 -12.77 22.98
CA CYS A 270 8.92 -14.08 23.36
C CYS A 270 9.73 -14.74 22.24
N LEU A 271 9.21 -14.72 21.01
CA LEU A 271 9.89 -15.27 19.85
C LEU A 271 11.16 -14.47 19.53
N ILE A 272 11.07 -13.14 19.58
CA ILE A 272 12.21 -12.23 19.38
C ILE A 272 13.29 -12.49 20.43
N ASP A 273 12.92 -12.56 21.71
CA ASP A 273 13.85 -12.77 22.81
C ASP A 273 14.54 -14.15 22.71
N LYS A 274 13.82 -15.20 22.29
CA LYS A 274 14.36 -16.55 22.11
C LYS A 274 15.42 -16.61 21.00
N TYR A 275 15.18 -15.93 19.88
CA TYR A 275 16.04 -15.99 18.70
C TYR A 275 16.85 -14.70 18.45
N LEU A 276 16.96 -13.84 19.47
CA LEU A 276 17.53 -12.49 19.38
C LEU A 276 18.89 -12.43 18.67
N SER A 277 19.75 -13.43 18.91
CA SER A 277 21.10 -13.51 18.33
C SER A 277 21.16 -14.07 16.91
N LYS A 278 20.11 -14.79 16.47
CA LYS A 278 20.01 -15.32 15.11
C LYS A 278 19.30 -14.32 14.17
N LEU A 279 18.44 -13.46 14.72
CA LEU A 279 17.70 -12.47 13.95
C LEU A 279 18.61 -11.38 13.37
N HIS A 280 18.33 -11.03 12.13
CA HIS A 280 19.01 -9.96 11.42
C HIS A 280 18.23 -8.66 11.58
N TRP A 281 18.74 -7.76 12.40
CA TRP A 281 18.17 -6.42 12.62
C TRP A 281 18.48 -5.46 11.48
N GLU A 282 19.45 -5.82 10.63
CA GLU A 282 19.97 -5.06 9.49
C GLU A 282 20.00 -5.94 8.22
N ASP A 283 20.12 -5.32 7.05
CA ASP A 283 20.34 -5.95 5.75
C ASP A 283 21.59 -6.82 5.82
N CYS A 284 21.41 -8.09 5.49
CA CYS A 284 22.41 -9.13 5.64
C CYS A 284 22.90 -9.68 4.29
N TRP A 285 22.39 -9.16 3.17
CA TRP A 285 22.70 -9.66 1.83
C TRP A 285 23.93 -8.98 1.23
N TRP A 286 24.70 -9.74 0.43
CA TRP A 286 25.82 -9.19 -0.35
C TRP A 286 25.74 -9.58 -1.83
N PRO A 287 25.70 -8.61 -2.77
CA PRO A 287 25.60 -7.17 -2.52
C PRO A 287 24.29 -6.83 -1.80
N SER A 288 24.28 -5.72 -1.04
CA SER A 288 23.08 -5.26 -0.33
C SER A 288 21.91 -5.19 -1.30
N SER A 289 20.82 -5.87 -0.94
CA SER A 289 19.59 -5.87 -1.72
C SER A 289 18.71 -4.65 -1.40
N GLY A 290 19.02 -3.94 -0.31
CA GLY A 290 18.20 -2.84 0.19
C GLY A 290 16.88 -3.31 0.79
N MET A 291 16.70 -4.62 0.98
CA MET A 291 15.49 -5.21 1.60
C MET A 291 15.40 -4.92 3.10
N GLY A 292 16.52 -4.53 3.73
CA GLY A 292 16.60 -4.23 5.16
C GLY A 292 16.64 -5.50 6.03
N GLY A 293 16.46 -5.32 7.32
CA GLY A 293 16.25 -6.40 8.30
C GLY A 293 15.06 -6.11 9.22
N LEU A 294 15.03 -6.79 10.36
CA LEU A 294 13.93 -6.75 11.32
C LEU A 294 13.59 -5.32 11.78
N SER A 295 14.57 -4.41 11.86
CA SER A 295 14.34 -3.00 12.25
C SER A 295 13.36 -2.27 11.35
N SER A 296 13.26 -2.67 10.08
CA SER A 296 12.37 -2.09 9.09
C SER A 296 11.01 -2.81 9.00
N ASN A 297 10.83 -3.91 9.73
CA ASN A 297 9.68 -4.80 9.57
C ASN A 297 8.39 -4.16 10.17
N PRO A 298 7.35 -3.94 9.35
CA PRO A 298 6.10 -3.30 9.81
C PRO A 298 5.29 -4.17 10.77
N SER A 299 5.54 -5.49 10.79
CA SER A 299 4.78 -6.47 11.60
C SER A 299 5.35 -6.68 13.00
N LEU A 300 6.42 -5.96 13.37
CA LEU A 300 6.86 -5.90 14.76
C LEU A 300 5.77 -5.28 15.65
N PRO A 301 5.70 -5.66 16.95
CA PRO A 301 4.74 -5.10 17.90
C PRO A 301 5.15 -3.69 18.35
N TRP A 302 5.19 -2.75 17.40
CA TRP A 302 5.64 -1.39 17.58
C TRP A 302 4.85 -0.68 18.69
N SER A 303 5.57 -0.26 19.72
CA SER A 303 5.10 0.55 20.83
C SER A 303 6.27 1.36 21.39
N LEU A 304 5.99 2.34 22.25
CA LEU A 304 7.07 3.08 22.92
C LEU A 304 7.92 2.14 23.79
N ASP A 305 7.26 1.24 24.52
CA ASP A 305 7.94 0.24 25.36
C ASP A 305 8.80 -0.72 24.52
N PHE A 306 8.31 -1.12 23.33
CA PHE A 306 9.07 -1.94 22.39
C PHE A 306 10.32 -1.21 21.88
N VAL A 307 10.15 0.05 21.46
CA VAL A 307 11.26 0.91 21.01
C VAL A 307 12.31 1.06 22.11
N ASP A 308 11.86 1.31 23.35
CA ASP A 308 12.77 1.49 24.49
C ASP A 308 13.51 0.18 24.83
N LYS A 309 12.83 -0.97 24.75
CA LYS A 309 13.41 -2.29 25.02
C LYS A 309 14.44 -2.71 23.97
N TYR A 310 14.11 -2.59 22.68
CA TYR A 310 14.94 -3.08 21.57
C TYR A 310 15.80 -2.01 20.90
N GLY A 311 15.75 -0.76 21.38
CA GLY A 311 16.52 0.37 20.87
C GLY A 311 18.01 0.11 20.58
N PRO A 312 18.75 -0.66 21.40
CA PRO A 312 20.15 -1.00 21.10
C PRO A 312 20.38 -1.84 19.82
N TYR A 313 19.36 -2.55 19.35
CA TYR A 313 19.41 -3.38 18.14
C TYR A 313 18.80 -2.69 16.92
N LEU A 314 17.91 -1.71 17.13
CA LEU A 314 17.21 -1.02 16.05
C LEU A 314 18.17 -0.17 15.20
N ASN A 315 18.20 -0.45 13.91
CA ASN A 315 18.96 0.35 12.95
C ASN A 315 18.11 1.50 12.41
N ILE A 316 18.52 2.72 12.78
CA ILE A 316 17.84 3.96 12.36
C ILE A 316 17.84 4.11 10.84
N LYS A 317 18.96 3.82 10.15
CA LYS A 317 19.10 4.00 8.71
C LYS A 317 18.09 3.13 7.94
N GLU A 318 17.82 1.92 8.40
CA GLU A 318 16.86 1.02 7.73
C GLU A 318 15.40 1.34 7.98
N ILE A 319 15.09 1.85 9.17
CA ILE A 319 13.78 2.46 9.43
C ILE A 319 13.50 3.57 8.41
N CYS A 320 14.55 4.26 7.91
CA CYS A 320 14.43 5.32 6.91
C CYS A 320 14.30 4.84 5.47
N THR A 321 14.77 3.63 5.14
CA THR A 321 14.83 3.11 3.75
C THR A 321 13.70 2.17 3.40
N ASN A 322 12.89 1.75 4.39
CA ASN A 322 11.64 1.06 4.09
C ASN A 322 10.83 1.94 3.14
N VAL A 323 10.40 1.42 1.98
CA VAL A 323 9.73 2.14 0.89
C VAL A 323 8.43 2.85 1.32
N SER A 324 7.95 2.59 2.53
CA SER A 324 6.92 3.37 3.24
C SER A 324 7.45 4.71 3.81
N PHE A 325 8.74 5.02 3.66
CA PHE A 325 9.48 6.16 4.18
C PHE A 325 10.50 6.66 3.15
N PRO A 326 10.40 7.89 2.62
CA PRO A 326 11.32 8.43 1.62
C PRO A 326 12.24 9.48 2.24
N TRP A 327 13.38 9.09 2.82
CA TRP A 327 14.38 10.04 3.34
C TRP A 327 15.78 9.82 2.75
N GLN A 328 16.50 10.91 2.45
CA GLN A 328 17.91 10.90 2.02
C GLN A 328 18.83 11.34 3.18
N GLU A 329 20.12 10.98 3.15
CA GLU A 329 21.10 11.33 4.20
C GLU A 329 21.19 12.85 4.47
N GLU A 330 20.82 13.66 3.49
CA GLU A 330 20.81 15.12 3.56
C GLU A 330 19.75 15.67 4.54
N ASP A 331 18.67 14.92 4.76
CA ASP A 331 17.57 15.28 5.67
C ASP A 331 17.95 15.17 7.17
N PHE A 332 19.12 14.57 7.43
CA PHE A 332 19.70 14.38 8.76
C PHE A 332 20.68 15.48 9.14
N ARG A 333 20.89 16.49 8.29
CA ARG A 333 21.81 17.58 8.58
C ARG A 333 21.09 18.72 9.30
N ASN A 334 21.70 19.23 10.37
CA ASN A 334 21.25 20.49 10.96
C ASN A 334 21.56 21.67 10.02
N ASN A 335 21.09 22.87 10.38
CA ASN A 335 21.33 24.11 9.62
C ASN A 335 22.82 24.44 9.38
N ASN A 336 23.75 23.73 10.03
CA ASN A 336 25.19 23.87 9.84
C ASN A 336 25.80 22.71 9.02
N GLY A 337 24.98 21.87 8.38
CA GLY A 337 25.41 20.76 7.54
C GLY A 337 25.90 19.52 8.31
N LYS A 338 25.79 19.49 9.64
CA LYS A 338 26.26 18.37 10.48
C LYS A 338 25.13 17.39 10.73
N ILE A 339 25.41 16.09 10.57
CA ILE A 339 24.45 15.03 10.90
C ILE A 339 24.00 15.20 12.37
N ILE A 340 22.68 15.24 12.58
CA ILE A 340 22.03 15.37 13.88
C ILE A 340 22.15 14.03 14.60
N ASN A 341 23.16 13.92 15.46
CA ASN A 341 23.34 12.79 16.38
C ASN A 341 22.42 12.88 17.63
N ASP A 342 21.44 13.79 17.64
CA ASP A 342 20.40 13.82 18.67
C ASP A 342 19.36 12.77 18.30
N CYS A 343 19.66 11.51 18.67
CA CYS A 343 18.88 10.34 18.26
C CYS A 343 17.39 10.53 18.51
N GLY A 344 16.98 11.19 19.60
CA GLY A 344 15.56 11.41 19.89
C GLY A 344 14.83 12.18 18.80
N LYS A 345 15.35 13.32 18.34
CA LYS A 345 14.64 14.18 17.36
C LYS A 345 14.61 13.58 15.96
N SER A 346 15.74 13.03 15.51
CA SER A 346 15.82 12.35 14.21
C SER A 346 14.91 11.11 14.22
N TYR A 347 14.88 10.35 15.32
CA TYR A 347 14.02 9.19 15.49
C TYR A 347 12.54 9.54 15.41
N TRP A 348 12.08 10.60 16.10
CA TRP A 348 10.68 11.04 16.02
C TRP A 348 10.29 11.61 14.65
N LYS A 349 11.19 12.36 14.00
CA LYS A 349 10.99 12.86 12.63
C LYS A 349 10.79 11.69 11.65
N LEU A 350 11.53 10.60 11.83
CA LEU A 350 11.40 9.40 10.99
C LEU A 350 10.14 8.59 11.30
N LEU A 351 9.90 8.34 12.58
CA LEU A 351 8.69 7.66 13.06
C LEU A 351 7.40 8.36 12.59
N SER A 352 7.45 9.66 12.29
CA SER A 352 6.34 10.47 11.72
C SER A 352 5.58 9.80 10.57
N MET A 353 6.24 8.94 9.77
CA MET A 353 5.63 8.30 8.61
C MET A 353 5.27 6.82 8.86
N ASN A 354 5.51 6.29 10.08
CA ASN A 354 5.23 4.89 10.40
C ASN A 354 3.72 4.65 10.54
N GLU A 355 3.14 3.94 9.58
CA GLU A 355 1.73 3.54 9.65
C GLU A 355 1.40 2.58 10.80
N GLY A 356 2.39 1.88 11.35
CA GLY A 356 2.24 0.97 12.49
C GLY A 356 2.25 1.66 13.85
N LEU A 357 2.69 2.92 13.93
CA LEU A 357 2.72 3.65 15.20
C LEU A 357 1.35 4.18 15.65
N PRO A 358 1.10 4.26 16.98
CA PRO A 358 -0.14 4.81 17.53
C PRO A 358 -0.17 6.35 17.44
N TRP A 359 -0.85 6.90 16.42
CA TRP A 359 -1.07 8.35 16.19
C TRP A 359 -2.11 8.99 17.12
N SER A 360 -2.07 8.68 18.42
CA SER A 360 -3.03 9.26 19.37
C SER A 360 -2.88 10.79 19.50
N ILE A 361 -3.96 11.48 19.90
CA ILE A 361 -3.93 12.94 20.15
C ILE A 361 -2.81 13.35 21.12
N ASN A 362 -2.47 12.49 22.08
CA ASN A 362 -1.40 12.74 23.05
C ASN A 362 -0.01 12.65 22.41
N VAL A 363 0.20 11.67 21.53
CA VAL A 363 1.46 11.52 20.77
C VAL A 363 1.66 12.71 19.82
N LEU A 364 0.60 13.11 19.11
CA LEU A 364 0.60 14.32 18.28
C LEU A 364 0.82 15.59 19.10
N TYR A 365 0.49 15.58 20.41
CA TYR A 365 0.52 16.76 21.28
C TYR A 365 1.84 16.93 22.05
N ASP A 366 2.38 15.86 22.63
CA ASP A 366 3.58 15.94 23.45
C ASP A 366 4.84 16.11 22.60
N ASN A 367 4.83 15.59 21.38
CA ASN A 367 5.98 15.58 20.47
C ASN A 367 5.84 16.57 19.28
N ARG A 368 4.96 17.59 19.41
CA ARG A 368 4.67 18.60 18.37
C ARG A 368 5.90 19.26 17.77
N CYS A 369 6.97 19.39 18.55
CA CYS A 369 8.20 20.05 18.12
C CYS A 369 9.14 19.15 17.32
N TRP A 370 8.84 17.85 17.20
CA TRP A 370 9.76 16.85 16.64
C TRP A 370 9.20 16.06 15.45
N PHE A 371 7.90 16.20 15.15
CA PHE A 371 7.28 15.64 13.94
C PHE A 371 7.30 16.63 12.78
N ASP A 372 7.49 16.12 11.56
CA ASP A 372 7.46 16.92 10.34
C ASP A 372 6.11 16.80 9.64
N TRP A 373 5.27 17.82 9.81
CA TRP A 373 3.91 17.86 9.28
C TRP A 373 3.83 17.87 7.76
N THR A 374 4.91 18.26 7.07
CA THR A 374 4.93 18.22 5.61
C THR A 374 5.00 16.80 5.06
N LEU A 375 5.59 15.85 5.80
CA LEU A 375 5.68 14.44 5.39
C LEU A 375 4.55 13.58 5.90
N ILE A 376 3.93 13.99 7.01
CA ILE A 376 2.67 13.41 7.49
C ILE A 376 1.56 13.55 6.44
N LYS A 377 1.69 14.51 5.50
CA LYS A 377 0.75 14.77 4.39
C LYS A 377 0.45 13.54 3.51
N GLU A 378 1.26 12.49 3.58
CA GLU A 378 1.03 11.28 2.79
C GLU A 378 0.46 10.11 3.63
N ASN A 379 0.40 10.23 4.97
CA ASN A 379 -0.01 9.14 5.86
C ASN A 379 -1.52 9.13 6.13
N ALA A 380 -2.26 8.31 5.37
CA ALA A 380 -3.72 8.23 5.45
C ALA A 380 -4.29 7.95 6.86
N LYS A 381 -3.61 7.15 7.70
CA LYS A 381 -4.06 6.87 9.07
C LYS A 381 -3.98 8.12 9.96
N VAL A 382 -2.98 8.97 9.74
CA VAL A 382 -2.89 10.27 10.42
C VAL A 382 -4.02 11.20 9.96
N TYR A 383 -4.31 11.24 8.66
CA TYR A 383 -5.43 12.00 8.12
C TYR A 383 -6.77 11.64 8.75
N ASP A 384 -7.12 10.35 8.79
CA ASP A 384 -8.37 9.89 9.38
C ASP A 384 -8.49 10.30 10.85
N LYS A 385 -7.37 10.25 11.58
CA LYS A 385 -7.34 10.64 12.99
C LYS A 385 -7.47 12.15 13.17
N CYS A 386 -6.77 12.95 12.37
CA CYS A 386 -6.88 14.41 12.34
C CYS A 386 -8.29 14.87 11.93
N LEU A 387 -8.88 14.25 10.91
CA LEU A 387 -10.24 14.52 10.46
C LEU A 387 -11.26 14.24 11.57
N SER A 388 -11.15 13.12 12.29
CA SER A 388 -12.03 12.80 13.41
C SER A 388 -12.01 13.84 14.56
N VAL A 389 -10.94 14.62 14.65
CA VAL A 389 -10.80 15.75 15.59
C VAL A 389 -11.46 17.00 15.01
N LEU A 390 -11.21 17.30 13.73
CA LEU A 390 -11.82 18.44 13.03
C LEU A 390 -13.35 18.32 12.94
N GLU A 391 -13.86 17.11 12.67
CA GLU A 391 -15.30 16.84 12.58
C GLU A 391 -16.03 17.04 13.91
N LYS A 392 -15.34 16.93 15.06
CA LYS A 392 -15.92 17.23 16.38
C LYS A 392 -16.07 18.73 16.62
N GLU A 393 -15.25 19.54 15.96
CA GLU A 393 -15.25 21.01 16.01
C GLU A 393 -16.04 21.66 14.84
N LYS A 394 -16.84 20.81 14.16
CA LYS A 394 -17.51 20.86 12.84
C LYS A 394 -17.92 22.20 12.18
N ILE A 395 -18.04 23.30 12.91
CA ILE A 395 -18.64 24.56 12.42
C ILE A 395 -17.70 25.76 12.56
N LYS A 396 -16.77 25.76 13.51
CA LYS A 396 -15.90 26.92 13.75
C LYS A 396 -14.83 27.10 12.68
N PHE A 397 -14.32 25.98 12.16
CA PHE A 397 -13.20 25.95 11.23
C PHE A 397 -13.51 26.52 9.85
N LEU A 398 -14.66 26.17 9.26
CA LEU A 398 -15.08 26.69 7.94
C LEU A 398 -15.43 28.19 8.00
N LEU A 399 -15.92 28.67 9.15
CA LEU A 399 -16.23 30.08 9.39
C LEU A 399 -14.98 30.93 9.66
N ASP A 400 -13.92 30.36 10.26
CA ASP A 400 -12.64 31.05 10.51
C ASP A 400 -11.72 31.06 9.27
N LEU A 401 -12.04 30.27 8.23
CA LEU A 401 -11.31 30.22 6.96
C LEU A 401 -11.78 31.25 5.94
N ALA A 402 -13.06 31.62 5.98
CA ALA A 402 -13.68 32.68 5.18
C ALA A 402 -13.41 34.06 5.77
#